data_AF-A0A7V5FTS6-F1
#
_entry.id   AF-A0A7V5FTS6-F1
#
_cell.length_a   1.000
_cell.length_b   1.000
_cell.length_c   1.000
_cell.angle_alpha   90.00
_cell.angle_beta   90.00
_cell.angle_gamma   90.00
#
_symmetry.space_group_name_H-M   'P 1'
#
loop_
_entity.id
_entity.type
_entity.pdbx_description
1 polymer ?
#
loop_
_entity_poly.entity_id
_entity_poly.type
_entity_poly.pdbx_seq_one_letter_code
_entity_poly.pdbx_strand_id
1 'polypeptide(L)'
;MEKPSRYQPGEDPDRDAWLTNFYTENHLAYETFPDKVASPEQLNFIVHMDGEHFYYPCSDELFAAIVEKRASTLLTSAYADIWNRINELVTQAVEDTYKRQYLLSLLSIKYQHEISSQVLLPTRLEKRLLGIFTTISEINRPLARFREQENKRAARFLASSAFQEAYTSREGLEFGEKSTLDDIDLQVHLLKLQRLMLLSTVEGIWQGHAVKEDLRRVMNTAITTDGWQWFCQRLRRVIFSQKRSYLLWIAGRSGEFVFDLAIIRLLMKLGIKVILAVKQDFYYREISFGDVLEDPVLGTALAGATLISDSAITKNRLLGLLHEDNRLIVISDGTG
;
A
#
# COMPACT_ATOMS: atom_id res chain seq x y z
N MET A 1 -8.16 -3.84 30.14
CA MET A 1 -7.34 -4.94 29.60
C MET A 1 -5.90 -4.57 29.87
N GLU A 2 -5.21 -5.33 30.72
CA GLU A 2 -3.78 -5.17 30.95
C GLU A 2 -3.04 -5.47 29.64
N LYS A 3 -2.11 -4.59 29.23
CA LYS A 3 -1.19 -4.89 28.12
C LYS A 3 -0.41 -6.17 28.50
N PRO A 4 -0.24 -7.15 27.59
CA PRO A 4 0.60 -8.30 27.87
C PRO A 4 1.99 -7.82 28.33
N SER A 5 2.55 -8.51 29.33
CA SER A 5 3.85 -8.21 29.93
C SER A 5 4.90 -7.96 28.83
N ARG A 6 5.38 -6.72 28.75
CA ARG A 6 6.37 -6.27 27.77
C ARG A 6 7.69 -7.01 28.02
N TYR A 7 8.23 -7.64 26.98
CA TYR A 7 9.49 -8.39 27.06
C TYR A 7 10.67 -7.46 27.40
N GLN A 8 11.50 -7.86 28.37
CA GLN A 8 12.74 -7.18 28.75
C GLN A 8 13.94 -8.09 28.46
N PRO A 9 14.94 -7.64 27.67
CA PRO A 9 16.19 -8.38 27.47
C PRO A 9 16.95 -8.64 28.77
N GLY A 10 17.68 -9.76 28.82
CA GLY A 10 18.59 -10.09 29.93
C GLY A 10 17.95 -10.82 31.10
N GLU A 11 16.64 -11.12 31.04
CA GLU A 11 15.94 -11.91 32.06
C GLU A 11 15.96 -13.42 31.76
N ASP A 12 15.91 -13.82 30.49
CA ASP A 12 15.84 -15.22 30.06
C ASP A 12 16.71 -15.47 28.79
N PRO A 13 17.86 -16.15 28.91
CA PRO A 13 18.78 -16.34 27.80
C PRO A 13 18.20 -17.18 26.64
N ASP A 14 17.30 -18.12 26.92
CA ASP A 14 16.67 -18.93 25.87
C ASP A 14 15.66 -18.10 25.08
N ARG A 15 14.92 -17.24 25.77
CA ARG A 15 13.98 -16.29 25.16
C ARG A 15 14.72 -15.23 24.34
N ASP A 16 15.83 -14.72 24.86
CA ASP A 16 16.70 -13.75 24.17
C ASP A 16 17.31 -14.34 22.88
N ALA A 17 17.79 -15.59 22.95
CA ALA A 17 18.30 -16.30 21.78
C ALA A 17 17.20 -16.53 20.73
N TRP A 18 15.99 -16.87 21.16
CA TRP A 18 14.86 -17.07 20.24
C TRP A 18 14.40 -15.76 19.59
N LEU A 19 14.37 -14.66 20.34
CA LEU A 19 14.08 -13.33 19.78
C LEU A 19 15.15 -12.92 18.76
N THR A 20 16.42 -13.16 19.07
CA THR A 20 17.53 -12.89 18.15
C THR A 20 17.38 -13.70 16.85
N ASN A 21 17.00 -14.98 16.96
CA ASN A 21 16.71 -15.83 15.82
C ASN A 21 15.52 -15.27 15.00
N PHE A 22 14.44 -14.86 15.65
CA PHE A 22 13.30 -14.22 14.99
C PHE A 22 13.71 -12.97 14.19
N TYR A 23 14.49 -12.08 14.79
CA TYR A 23 14.96 -10.87 14.12
C TYR A 23 15.89 -11.17 12.94
N THR A 24 16.74 -12.19 13.07
CA THR A 24 17.70 -12.56 12.02
C THR A 24 16.99 -13.22 10.84
N GLU A 25 16.16 -14.24 11.08
CA GLU A 25 15.41 -14.94 10.03
C GLU A 25 14.45 -14.01 9.29
N ASN A 26 13.87 -13.03 10.00
CA ASN A 26 12.96 -12.06 9.40
C ASN A 26 13.63 -10.83 8.82
N HIS A 27 14.97 -10.78 8.77
CA HIS A 27 15.72 -9.60 8.29
C HIS A 27 15.23 -8.30 8.95
N LEU A 28 15.10 -8.33 10.28
CA LEU A 28 14.72 -7.18 11.12
C LEU A 28 15.90 -6.68 11.95
N ALA A 29 16.98 -7.46 12.05
CA ALA A 29 18.20 -7.04 12.75
C ALA A 29 19.00 -6.04 11.91
N TYR A 30 18.99 -4.77 12.31
CA TYR A 30 19.79 -3.72 11.67
C TYR A 30 21.28 -4.05 11.66
N GLU A 31 21.80 -4.57 12.77
CA GLU A 31 23.22 -4.92 12.91
C GLU A 31 23.68 -5.97 11.88
N THR A 32 22.79 -6.88 11.50
CA THR A 32 23.05 -7.93 10.51
C THR A 32 22.76 -7.46 9.08
N PHE A 33 21.80 -6.55 8.90
CA PHE A 33 21.29 -6.14 7.59
C PHE A 33 21.16 -4.61 7.46
N PRO A 34 22.26 -3.83 7.63
CA PRO A 34 22.19 -2.36 7.70
C PRO A 34 21.72 -1.70 6.40
N ASP A 35 21.92 -2.37 5.25
CA ASP A 35 21.49 -1.87 3.94
C ASP A 35 20.02 -2.20 3.60
N LYS A 36 19.37 -3.05 4.41
CA LYS A 36 18.00 -3.54 4.15
C LYS A 36 17.00 -3.17 5.23
N VAL A 37 17.48 -2.77 6.40
CA VAL A 37 16.66 -2.50 7.58
C VAL A 37 16.92 -1.08 8.03
N ALA A 38 15.85 -0.36 8.37
CA ALA A 38 15.96 0.98 8.92
C ALA A 38 16.77 0.97 10.23
N SER A 39 17.65 1.97 10.40
CA SER A 39 18.36 2.15 11.67
C SER A 39 17.37 2.42 12.82
N PRO A 40 17.76 2.21 14.09
CA PRO A 40 16.91 2.54 15.23
C PRO A 40 16.40 3.99 15.23
N GLU A 41 17.21 4.94 14.77
CA GLU A 41 16.82 6.35 14.64
C GLU A 41 15.77 6.56 13.54
N GLN A 42 15.94 5.87 12.41
CA GLN A 42 14.96 5.89 11.32
C GLN A 42 13.64 5.25 11.73
N LEU A 43 13.69 4.12 12.45
CA LEU A 43 12.50 3.46 13.00
C LEU A 43 11.76 4.37 13.98
N ASN A 44 12.47 5.02 14.91
CA ASN A 44 11.85 5.97 15.85
C ASN A 44 11.24 7.20 15.18
N PHE A 45 11.71 7.57 13.99
CA PHE A 45 11.11 8.63 13.19
C PHE A 45 9.82 8.19 12.49
N ILE A 46 9.73 6.92 12.09
CA ILE A 46 8.62 6.36 11.30
C ILE A 46 7.52 5.77 12.20
N VAL A 47 7.90 5.17 13.32
CA VAL A 47 7.04 4.42 14.22
C VAL A 47 7.07 5.04 15.61
N HIS A 48 5.89 5.20 16.22
CA HIS A 48 5.80 5.62 17.60
C HIS A 48 6.07 4.44 18.54
N MET A 49 7.32 4.32 19.00
CA MET A 49 7.79 3.18 19.78
C MET A 49 7.37 3.20 21.27
N ASP A 50 6.88 4.32 21.81
CA ASP A 50 6.44 4.45 23.22
C ASP A 50 7.42 3.84 24.26
N GLY A 51 8.73 4.00 24.01
CA GLY A 51 9.80 3.47 24.87
C GLY A 51 10.12 1.98 24.68
N GLU A 52 9.55 1.30 23.69
CA GLU A 52 9.86 -0.09 23.38
C GLU A 52 11.19 -0.23 22.63
N HIS A 53 11.96 -1.26 22.98
CA HIS A 53 13.29 -1.52 22.41
C HIS A 53 13.24 -2.22 21.04
N PHE A 54 12.08 -2.78 20.68
CA PHE A 54 11.94 -3.71 19.57
C PHE A 54 10.72 -3.37 18.74
N TYR A 55 10.91 -3.27 17.42
CA TYR A 55 9.83 -3.12 16.46
C TYR A 55 9.69 -4.41 15.64
N TYR A 56 8.49 -5.00 15.65
CA TYR A 56 8.15 -6.13 14.81
C TYR A 56 6.90 -5.81 13.97
N PRO A 57 6.91 -6.07 12.65
CA PRO A 57 5.80 -5.71 11.76
C PRO A 57 4.71 -6.80 11.75
N CYS A 58 4.18 -7.14 12.92
CA CYS A 58 3.06 -8.08 13.08
C CYS A 58 2.21 -7.75 14.31
N SER A 59 1.07 -8.43 14.45
CA SER A 59 0.26 -8.31 15.66
C SER A 59 0.97 -8.93 16.87
N ASP A 60 0.67 -8.41 18.06
CA ASP A 60 1.18 -8.97 19.32
C ASP A 60 0.80 -10.45 19.49
N GLU A 61 -0.37 -10.85 19.00
CA GLU A 61 -0.81 -12.25 19.01
C GLU A 61 0.09 -13.14 18.15
N LEU A 62 0.45 -12.69 16.94
CA LEU A 62 1.33 -13.42 16.04
C LEU A 62 2.76 -13.46 16.60
N PHE A 63 3.25 -12.34 17.13
CA PHE A 63 4.55 -12.27 17.78
C PHE A 63 4.63 -13.22 18.97
N ALA A 64 3.64 -13.19 19.87
CA ALA A 64 3.57 -14.10 21.01
C ALA A 64 3.51 -15.57 20.57
N ALA A 65 2.72 -15.89 19.54
CA ALA A 65 2.66 -17.25 19.00
C ALA A 65 4.03 -17.77 18.54
N ILE A 66 4.80 -16.93 17.83
CA ILE A 66 6.14 -17.27 17.34
C ILE A 66 7.13 -17.36 18.51
N VAL A 67 7.18 -16.35 19.37
CA VAL A 67 8.18 -16.24 20.44
C VAL A 67 7.97 -17.27 21.54
N GLU A 68 6.72 -17.58 21.88
CA GLU A 68 6.39 -18.56 22.91
C GLU A 68 6.40 -20.01 22.39
N LYS A 69 6.80 -20.23 21.13
CA LYS A 69 6.82 -21.55 20.47
C LYS A 69 5.49 -22.30 20.59
N ARG A 70 4.38 -21.56 20.63
CA ARG A 70 3.06 -22.17 20.59
C ARG A 70 2.82 -22.51 19.14
N ALA A 71 2.72 -23.80 18.82
CA ALA A 71 2.31 -24.31 17.51
C ALA A 71 0.89 -23.84 17.21
N SER A 72 0.75 -22.55 16.90
CA SER A 72 -0.52 -21.90 16.79
C SER A 72 -1.12 -22.25 15.44
N THR A 73 -2.35 -22.71 15.48
CA THR A 73 -3.20 -22.87 14.29
C THR A 73 -3.19 -21.59 13.45
N LEU A 74 -3.04 -20.42 14.09
CA LEU A 74 -2.91 -19.11 13.47
C LEU A 74 -1.73 -19.03 12.49
N LEU A 75 -0.52 -19.39 12.90
CA LEU A 75 0.66 -19.31 12.03
C LEU A 75 0.59 -20.32 10.87
N THR A 76 0.15 -21.53 11.19
CA THR A 76 0.00 -22.60 10.19
C THR A 76 -1.04 -22.25 9.13
N SER A 77 -2.18 -21.67 9.56
CA SER A 77 -3.22 -21.19 8.65
C SER A 77 -2.69 -20.08 7.75
N ALA A 78 -1.97 -19.11 8.32
CA ALA A 78 -1.40 -18.00 7.54
C ALA A 78 -0.41 -18.50 6.46
N TYR A 79 0.42 -19.49 6.79
CA TYR A 79 1.31 -20.12 5.80
C TYR A 79 0.53 -20.88 4.72
N ALA A 80 -0.49 -21.64 5.10
CA ALA A 80 -1.32 -22.37 4.14
C ALA A 80 -2.03 -21.42 3.16
N ASP A 81 -2.53 -20.28 3.65
CA ASP A 81 -3.14 -19.26 2.80
C ASP A 81 -2.16 -18.67 1.79
N ILE A 82 -0.91 -18.41 2.21
CA ILE A 82 0.16 -17.97 1.30
C ILE A 82 0.44 -19.04 0.23
N TRP A 83 0.55 -20.31 0.64
CA TRP A 83 0.77 -21.40 -0.29
C TRP A 83 -0.33 -21.48 -1.35
N ASN A 84 -1.59 -21.39 -0.93
CA ASN A 84 -2.74 -21.38 -1.83
C ASN A 84 -2.66 -20.21 -2.83
N ARG A 85 -2.38 -18.99 -2.35
CA ARG A 85 -2.23 -17.80 -3.22
C ARG A 85 -1.11 -17.95 -4.24
N ILE A 86 0.05 -18.47 -3.84
CA ILE A 86 1.19 -18.71 -4.74
C ILE A 86 0.86 -19.79 -5.77
N ASN A 87 0.23 -20.89 -5.35
CA ASN A 87 -0.18 -21.96 -6.26
C ASN A 87 -1.18 -21.47 -7.32
N GLU A 88 -2.18 -20.69 -6.91
CA GLU A 88 -3.13 -20.05 -7.82
C GLU A 88 -2.44 -19.09 -8.79
N LEU A 89 -1.51 -18.26 -8.31
CA LEU A 89 -0.72 -17.35 -9.14
C LEU A 89 0.06 -18.11 -10.22
N VAL A 90 0.79 -19.15 -9.85
CA VAL A 90 1.57 -19.97 -10.79
C VAL A 90 0.66 -20.61 -11.82
N THR A 91 -0.50 -21.14 -11.39
CA THR A 91 -1.48 -21.78 -12.26
C THR A 91 -2.08 -20.80 -13.27
N GLN A 92 -2.31 -19.55 -12.86
CA GLN A 92 -2.89 -18.50 -13.72
C GLN A 92 -1.87 -17.82 -14.63
N ALA A 93 -0.64 -17.64 -14.17
CA ALA A 93 0.37 -16.87 -14.88
C ALA A 93 1.23 -17.71 -15.82
N VAL A 94 1.40 -19.01 -15.56
CA VAL A 94 2.30 -19.89 -16.32
C VAL A 94 1.49 -20.85 -17.20
N GLU A 95 1.48 -20.59 -18.50
CA GLU A 95 0.75 -21.42 -19.48
C GLU A 95 1.46 -22.75 -19.77
N ASP A 96 2.80 -22.75 -19.82
CA ASP A 96 3.58 -23.96 -20.09
C ASP A 96 3.47 -24.97 -18.96
N THR A 97 3.03 -26.19 -19.30
CA THR A 97 2.71 -27.21 -18.29
C THR A 97 3.95 -27.73 -17.56
N TYR A 98 5.08 -27.86 -18.25
CA TYR A 98 6.32 -28.33 -17.63
C TYR A 98 6.88 -27.26 -16.68
N LYS A 99 7.00 -26.01 -17.15
CA LYS A 99 7.48 -24.86 -16.36
C LYS A 99 6.60 -24.63 -15.14
N ARG A 100 5.27 -24.76 -15.29
CA ARG A 100 4.31 -24.71 -14.18
C ARG A 100 4.59 -25.79 -13.15
N GLN A 101 4.69 -27.06 -13.58
CA GLN A 101 4.96 -28.16 -12.65
C GLN A 101 6.32 -28.02 -11.96
N TYR A 102 7.35 -27.61 -12.70
CA TYR A 102 8.68 -27.35 -12.17
C TYR A 102 8.66 -26.24 -11.10
N LEU A 103 8.01 -25.10 -11.40
CA LEU A 103 7.88 -23.99 -10.45
C LEU A 103 7.12 -24.40 -9.19
N LEU A 104 6.00 -25.11 -9.32
CA LEU A 104 5.23 -25.59 -8.17
C LEU A 104 6.04 -26.55 -7.30
N SER A 105 6.79 -27.47 -7.92
CA SER A 105 7.68 -28.37 -7.17
C SER A 105 8.78 -27.61 -6.44
N LEU A 106 9.44 -26.64 -7.10
CA LEU A 106 10.49 -25.83 -6.48
C LEU A 106 9.95 -24.98 -5.33
N LEU A 107 8.82 -24.29 -5.53
CA LEU A 107 8.19 -23.47 -4.52
C LEU A 107 7.71 -24.31 -3.33
N SER A 108 7.23 -25.54 -3.57
CA SER A 108 6.81 -26.46 -2.51
C SER A 108 7.99 -26.86 -1.63
N ILE A 109 9.13 -27.24 -2.24
CA ILE A 109 10.36 -27.56 -1.50
C ILE A 109 10.80 -26.36 -0.65
N LYS A 110 10.79 -25.15 -1.22
CA LYS A 110 11.18 -23.93 -0.51
C LYS A 110 10.20 -23.58 0.61
N TYR A 111 8.90 -23.65 0.37
CA TYR A 111 7.87 -23.44 1.38
C TYR A 111 8.05 -24.37 2.58
N GLN A 112 8.20 -25.69 2.34
CA GLN A 112 8.38 -26.67 3.43
C GLN A 112 9.65 -26.41 4.26
N HIS A 113 10.74 -26.03 3.60
CA HIS A 113 11.97 -25.66 4.31
C HIS A 113 11.77 -24.43 5.20
N GLU A 114 11.15 -23.38 4.67
CA GLU A 114 10.99 -22.09 5.36
C GLU A 114 10.03 -22.14 6.56
N ILE A 115 8.98 -22.96 6.49
CA ILE A 115 8.01 -23.07 7.59
C ILE A 115 8.46 -24.03 8.70
N SER A 116 9.52 -24.80 8.48
CA SER A 116 9.95 -25.87 9.39
C SER A 116 10.32 -25.37 10.79
N SER A 117 10.91 -24.17 10.88
CA SER A 117 11.29 -23.53 12.13
C SER A 117 10.14 -22.79 12.81
N GLN A 118 9.06 -22.48 12.09
CA GLN A 118 7.93 -21.67 12.56
C GLN A 118 8.33 -20.28 13.13
N VAL A 119 9.41 -19.70 12.60
CA VAL A 119 9.93 -18.39 13.02
C VAL A 119 9.64 -17.29 12.00
N LEU A 120 9.43 -17.65 10.74
CA LEU A 120 9.30 -16.68 9.65
C LEU A 120 7.94 -15.98 9.70
N LEU A 121 7.94 -14.66 9.55
CA LEU A 121 6.71 -13.89 9.40
C LEU A 121 6.02 -14.30 8.08
N PRO A 122 4.69 -14.45 8.07
CA PRO A 122 3.93 -14.77 6.86
C PRO A 122 4.28 -13.85 5.68
N THR A 123 4.38 -12.54 5.91
CA THR A 123 4.74 -11.57 4.87
C THR A 123 6.16 -11.78 4.32
N ARG A 124 7.11 -12.28 5.14
CA ARG A 124 8.46 -12.62 4.69
C ARG A 124 8.48 -13.89 3.87
N LEU A 125 7.71 -14.91 4.28
CA LEU A 125 7.53 -16.14 3.49
C LEU A 125 6.97 -15.82 2.10
N GLU A 126 5.89 -15.04 2.06
CA GLU A 126 5.22 -14.66 0.82
C GLU A 126 6.16 -13.91 -0.12
N LYS A 127 6.91 -12.91 0.39
CA LYS A 127 7.92 -12.20 -0.40
C LYS A 127 9.01 -13.11 -0.95
N ARG A 128 9.56 -14.03 -0.15
CA ARG A 128 10.58 -14.97 -0.62
C ARG A 128 10.05 -15.85 -1.75
N LEU A 129 8.84 -16.39 -1.60
CA LEU A 129 8.22 -17.25 -2.62
C LEU A 129 7.87 -16.46 -3.89
N LEU A 130 7.34 -15.24 -3.76
CA LEU A 130 7.10 -14.34 -4.88
C LEU A 130 8.41 -14.01 -5.62
N GLY A 131 9.49 -13.71 -4.90
CA GLY A 131 10.79 -13.44 -5.50
C GLY A 131 11.34 -14.62 -6.31
N ILE A 132 11.17 -15.86 -5.81
CA ILE A 132 11.51 -17.07 -6.57
C ILE A 132 10.63 -17.18 -7.81
N PHE A 133 9.32 -16.99 -7.67
CA PHE A 133 8.38 -17.05 -8.78
C PHE A 133 8.74 -16.03 -9.88
N THR A 134 8.93 -14.75 -9.54
CA THR A 134 9.25 -13.70 -10.52
C THR A 134 10.58 -13.96 -11.21
N THR A 135 11.61 -14.33 -10.45
CA THR A 135 12.96 -14.59 -10.98
C THR A 135 12.97 -15.80 -11.94
N ILE A 136 12.36 -16.91 -11.55
CA ILE A 136 12.44 -18.17 -12.33
C ILE A 136 11.39 -18.23 -13.44
N SER A 137 10.23 -17.59 -13.25
CA SER A 137 9.22 -17.54 -14.30
C SER A 137 9.61 -16.61 -15.45
N GLU A 138 10.47 -15.62 -15.20
CA GLU A 138 10.84 -14.56 -16.16
C GLU A 138 9.61 -13.81 -16.70
N ILE A 139 8.50 -13.83 -15.95
CA ILE A 139 7.28 -13.11 -16.29
C ILE A 139 7.38 -11.73 -15.64
N ASN A 140 7.62 -10.70 -16.46
CA ASN A 140 7.83 -9.33 -15.98
C ASN A 140 6.61 -8.74 -15.26
N ARG A 141 5.40 -8.97 -15.79
CA ARG A 141 4.15 -8.44 -15.21
C ARG A 141 3.09 -9.54 -15.09
N PRO A 142 3.22 -10.43 -14.07
CA PRO A 142 2.20 -11.42 -13.80
C PRO A 142 0.84 -10.75 -13.59
N LEU A 143 -0.22 -11.41 -14.06
CA LEU A 143 -1.60 -10.92 -13.94
C LEU A 143 -1.88 -9.54 -14.58
N ALA A 144 -0.98 -9.00 -15.43
CA ALA A 144 -1.16 -7.68 -16.05
C ALA A 144 -2.53 -7.51 -16.71
N ARG A 145 -2.97 -8.53 -17.46
CA ARG A 145 -4.27 -8.52 -18.13
C ARG A 145 -5.44 -8.26 -17.18
N PHE A 146 -5.41 -8.86 -15.98
CA PHE A 146 -6.47 -8.67 -14.99
C PHE A 146 -6.40 -7.26 -14.39
N ARG A 147 -5.21 -6.84 -13.97
CA ARG A 147 -4.97 -5.53 -13.35
C ARG A 147 -5.32 -4.37 -14.28
N GLU A 148 -4.89 -4.45 -15.54
CA GLU A 148 -5.23 -3.47 -16.57
C GLU A 148 -6.73 -3.43 -16.86
N GLN A 149 -7.41 -4.58 -16.83
CA GLN A 149 -8.85 -4.62 -17.02
C GLN A 149 -9.59 -3.95 -15.87
N GLU A 150 -9.13 -4.11 -14.63
CA GLU A 150 -9.66 -3.39 -13.47
C GLU A 150 -9.45 -1.88 -13.60
N ASN A 151 -8.24 -1.45 -13.95
CA ASN A 151 -7.93 -0.04 -14.22
C ASN A 151 -8.81 0.53 -15.34
N LYS A 152 -9.01 -0.20 -16.44
CA LYS A 152 -9.91 0.20 -17.53
C LYS A 152 -11.36 0.36 -17.07
N ARG A 153 -11.87 -0.53 -16.22
CA ARG A 153 -13.24 -0.42 -15.68
C ARG A 153 -13.38 0.78 -14.75
N ALA A 154 -12.44 0.98 -13.83
CA ALA A 154 -12.42 2.15 -12.95
C ALA A 154 -12.37 3.47 -13.74
N ALA A 155 -11.50 3.54 -14.75
CA ALA A 155 -11.39 4.73 -15.61
C ALA A 155 -12.68 5.02 -16.39
N ARG A 156 -13.32 3.98 -16.95
CA ARG A 156 -14.63 4.12 -17.62
C ARG A 156 -15.72 4.57 -16.65
N PHE A 157 -15.71 4.06 -15.42
CA PHE A 157 -16.66 4.47 -14.40
C PHE A 157 -16.50 5.95 -14.05
N LEU A 158 -15.27 6.42 -13.81
CA LEU A 158 -15.01 7.85 -13.56
C LEU A 158 -15.37 8.76 -14.75
N ALA A 159 -15.35 8.23 -15.98
CA ALA A 159 -15.79 8.94 -17.18
C ALA A 159 -17.31 8.87 -17.43
N SER A 160 -18.06 8.08 -16.66
CA SER A 160 -19.49 7.87 -16.88
C SER A 160 -20.34 9.09 -16.47
N SER A 161 -21.44 9.32 -17.17
CA SER A 161 -22.39 10.40 -16.83
C SER A 161 -22.97 10.22 -15.42
N ALA A 162 -23.33 8.99 -15.05
CA ALA A 162 -23.87 8.69 -13.73
C ALA A 162 -22.90 9.06 -12.60
N PHE A 163 -21.60 8.77 -12.76
CA PHE A 163 -20.60 9.24 -11.82
C PHE A 163 -20.51 10.77 -11.82
N GLN A 164 -20.39 11.40 -12.99
CA GLN A 164 -20.23 12.86 -13.07
C GLN A 164 -21.41 13.63 -12.46
N GLU A 165 -22.64 13.18 -12.69
CA GLU A 165 -23.86 13.76 -12.12
C GLU A 165 -23.87 13.67 -10.59
N ALA A 166 -23.59 12.49 -10.04
CA ALA A 166 -23.55 12.29 -8.59
C ALA A 166 -22.35 13.02 -7.94
N TYR A 167 -21.18 12.97 -8.58
CA TYR A 167 -19.95 13.58 -8.08
C TYR A 167 -19.99 15.11 -8.08
N THR A 168 -20.75 15.72 -8.99
CA THR A 168 -20.93 17.18 -9.07
C THR A 168 -22.21 17.69 -8.39
N SER A 169 -23.03 16.78 -7.85
CA SER A 169 -24.22 17.12 -7.08
C SER A 169 -23.90 18.00 -5.86
N ARG A 170 -24.81 18.92 -5.54
CA ARG A 170 -24.76 19.80 -4.35
C ARG A 170 -25.10 19.10 -3.05
N GLU A 171 -25.62 17.87 -3.12
CA GLU A 171 -25.98 17.07 -1.95
C GLU A 171 -24.76 16.88 -1.02
N GLY A 172 -24.93 17.08 0.28
CA GLY A 172 -23.83 16.99 1.25
C GLY A 172 -22.90 18.21 1.33
N LEU A 173 -23.16 19.29 0.57
CA LEU A 173 -22.48 20.56 0.81
C LEU A 173 -23.01 21.22 2.08
N GLU A 174 -22.10 21.60 2.97
CA GLU A 174 -22.42 22.25 4.24
C GLU A 174 -21.78 23.64 4.31
N PHE A 175 -22.60 24.69 4.36
CA PHE A 175 -22.17 26.06 4.59
C PHE A 175 -23.28 26.85 5.32
N GLY A 176 -22.88 27.71 6.25
CA GLY A 176 -23.79 28.63 6.96
C GLY A 176 -23.81 30.02 6.34
N GLU A 177 -24.69 30.89 6.83
CA GLU A 177 -24.86 32.29 6.35
C GLU A 177 -23.58 33.14 6.43
N LYS A 178 -22.65 32.79 7.32
CA LYS A 178 -21.37 33.51 7.51
C LYS A 178 -20.20 32.92 6.71
N SER A 179 -20.44 31.88 5.90
CA SER A 179 -19.36 31.23 5.15
C SER A 179 -18.86 32.16 4.05
N THR A 180 -17.55 32.30 3.94
CA THR A 180 -16.93 33.05 2.86
C THR A 180 -16.94 32.25 1.55
N LEU A 181 -16.63 32.89 0.43
CA LEU A 181 -16.45 32.18 -0.84
C LEU A 181 -15.33 31.14 -0.76
N ASP A 182 -14.25 31.45 -0.03
CA ASP A 182 -13.14 30.53 0.18
C ASP A 182 -13.55 29.31 1.02
N ASP A 183 -14.42 29.51 2.02
CA ASP A 183 -14.98 28.39 2.81
C ASP A 183 -15.82 27.46 1.94
N ILE A 184 -16.62 28.02 1.03
CA ILE A 184 -17.46 27.25 0.11
C ILE A 184 -16.59 26.47 -0.88
N ASP A 185 -15.57 27.11 -1.47
CA ASP A 185 -14.66 26.46 -2.41
C ASP A 185 -13.91 25.28 -1.75
N LEU A 186 -13.39 25.50 -0.55
CA LEU A 186 -12.77 24.47 0.26
C LEU A 186 -13.73 23.32 0.56
N GLN A 187 -14.98 23.60 0.95
CA GLN A 187 -15.99 22.57 1.19
C GLN A 187 -16.30 21.75 -0.07
N VAL A 188 -16.34 22.38 -1.25
CA VAL A 188 -16.50 21.67 -2.52
C VAL A 188 -15.34 20.70 -2.75
N HIS A 189 -14.11 21.12 -2.49
CA HIS A 189 -12.93 20.26 -2.61
C HIS A 189 -12.94 19.10 -1.61
N LEU A 190 -13.29 19.35 -0.34
CA LEU A 190 -13.37 18.33 0.70
C LEU A 190 -14.47 17.30 0.41
N LEU A 191 -15.65 17.74 -0.04
CA LEU A 191 -16.74 16.84 -0.42
C LEU A 191 -16.36 15.95 -1.60
N LYS A 192 -15.71 16.51 -2.62
CA LYS A 192 -15.19 15.74 -3.76
C LYS A 192 -14.16 14.70 -3.32
N LEU A 193 -13.27 15.08 -2.41
CA LEU A 193 -12.27 14.18 -1.85
C LEU A 193 -12.93 13.03 -1.07
N GLN A 194 -13.89 13.34 -0.21
CA GLN A 194 -14.69 12.35 0.53
C GLN A 194 -15.36 11.36 -0.41
N ARG A 195 -16.02 11.85 -1.47
CA ARG A 195 -16.70 11.01 -2.47
C ARG A 195 -15.74 10.02 -3.13
N LEU A 196 -14.56 10.48 -3.55
CA LEU A 196 -13.57 9.60 -4.16
C LEU A 196 -13.02 8.56 -3.17
N MET A 197 -12.74 8.98 -1.93
CA MET A 197 -12.27 8.07 -0.86
C MET A 197 -13.31 7.00 -0.50
N LEU A 198 -14.60 7.33 -0.53
CA LEU A 198 -15.67 6.35 -0.27
C LEU A 198 -15.87 5.42 -1.46
N LEU A 199 -15.77 5.93 -2.69
CA LEU A 199 -15.89 5.09 -3.88
C LEU A 199 -14.68 4.18 -4.09
N SER A 200 -13.50 4.56 -3.63
CA SER A 200 -12.30 3.72 -3.68
C SER A 200 -12.40 2.49 -2.76
N THR A 201 -13.42 2.38 -1.92
CA THR A 201 -13.71 1.16 -1.15
C THR A 201 -14.75 0.25 -1.82
N VAL A 202 -15.37 0.68 -2.92
CA VAL A 202 -16.43 -0.08 -3.61
C VAL A 202 -15.83 -0.93 -4.74
N GLU A 203 -15.30 -2.10 -4.38
CA GLU A 203 -14.57 -2.98 -5.30
C GLU A 203 -15.38 -3.43 -6.52
N GLY A 204 -16.70 -3.51 -6.38
CA GLY A 204 -17.62 -3.89 -7.47
C GLY A 204 -17.47 -3.02 -8.72
N ILE A 205 -17.01 -1.77 -8.57
CA ILE A 205 -16.79 -0.84 -9.68
C ILE A 205 -15.77 -1.40 -10.69
N TRP A 206 -14.69 -2.04 -10.23
CA TRP A 206 -13.63 -2.52 -11.12
C TRP A 206 -13.48 -4.04 -11.19
N GLN A 207 -14.01 -4.80 -10.24
CA GLN A 207 -13.99 -6.26 -10.30
C GLN A 207 -14.91 -6.82 -11.40
N GLY A 208 -15.81 -6.01 -11.96
CA GLY A 208 -16.68 -6.42 -13.05
C GLY A 208 -17.94 -7.17 -12.63
N HIS A 209 -18.26 -7.12 -11.33
CA HIS A 209 -19.54 -7.56 -10.79
C HIS A 209 -20.58 -6.44 -10.91
N ALA A 210 -21.86 -6.78 -10.75
CA ALA A 210 -22.88 -5.74 -10.57
C ALA A 210 -22.61 -5.00 -9.26
N VAL A 211 -22.49 -3.67 -9.33
CA VAL A 211 -22.43 -2.81 -8.15
C VAL A 211 -23.76 -2.94 -7.42
N LYS A 212 -23.74 -3.42 -6.17
CA LYS A 212 -24.95 -3.63 -5.37
C LYS A 212 -25.30 -2.39 -4.56
N GLU A 213 -24.30 -1.56 -4.30
CA GLU A 213 -24.37 -0.34 -3.53
C GLU A 213 -25.07 0.76 -4.32
N ASP A 214 -25.89 1.55 -3.62
CA ASP A 214 -26.34 2.83 -4.14
C ASP A 214 -25.17 3.81 -4.09
N LEU A 215 -24.51 3.99 -5.23
CA LEU A 215 -23.33 4.84 -5.35
C LEU A 215 -23.57 6.30 -4.93
N ARG A 216 -24.78 6.83 -5.15
CA ARG A 216 -25.12 8.18 -4.73
C ARG A 216 -25.20 8.26 -3.21
N ARG A 217 -25.82 7.25 -2.58
CA ARG A 217 -25.84 7.12 -1.11
C ARG A 217 -24.44 6.95 -0.54
N VAL A 218 -23.60 6.11 -1.15
CA VAL A 218 -22.19 5.93 -0.73
C VAL A 218 -21.46 7.27 -0.77
N MET A 219 -21.54 8.00 -1.89
CA MET A 219 -20.90 9.30 -2.07
C MET A 219 -21.29 10.35 -1.02
N ASN A 220 -22.52 10.29 -0.50
CA ASN A 220 -23.03 11.26 0.47
C ASN A 220 -23.02 10.74 1.91
N THR A 221 -22.38 9.61 2.16
CA THR A 221 -22.17 9.10 3.52
C THR A 221 -21.11 9.94 4.23
N ALA A 222 -21.41 10.44 5.42
CA ALA A 222 -20.46 11.23 6.21
C ALA A 222 -19.33 10.35 6.77
N ILE A 223 -18.09 10.83 6.67
CA ILE A 223 -16.94 10.21 7.36
C ILE A 223 -16.77 10.92 8.71
N THR A 224 -17.03 10.21 9.80
CA THR A 224 -17.06 10.79 11.15
C THR A 224 -15.82 10.47 12.00
N THR A 225 -14.81 9.84 11.41
CA THR A 225 -13.60 9.42 12.14
C THR A 225 -12.69 10.59 12.49
N ASP A 226 -12.00 10.48 13.63
CA ASP A 226 -11.02 11.49 14.08
C ASP A 226 -9.93 11.73 13.03
N GLY A 227 -9.49 10.66 12.35
CA GLY A 227 -8.50 10.74 11.28
C GLY A 227 -8.96 11.61 10.10
N TRP A 228 -10.24 11.50 9.70
CA TRP A 228 -10.79 12.34 8.64
C TRP A 228 -10.91 13.80 9.06
N GLN A 229 -11.37 14.07 10.28
CA GLN A 229 -11.46 15.43 10.81
C GLN A 229 -10.08 16.08 10.89
N TRP A 230 -9.08 15.35 11.41
CA TRP A 230 -7.69 15.79 11.44
C TRP A 230 -7.17 16.11 10.04
N PHE A 231 -7.40 15.21 9.08
CA PHE A 231 -6.94 15.39 7.70
C PHE A 231 -7.58 16.62 7.04
N CYS A 232 -8.91 16.80 7.18
CA CYS A 232 -9.61 17.99 6.72
C CYS A 232 -8.99 19.26 7.32
N GLN A 233 -8.80 19.32 8.64
CA GLN A 233 -8.19 20.48 9.30
C GLN A 233 -6.75 20.75 8.81
N ARG A 234 -5.97 19.70 8.54
CA ARG A 234 -4.63 19.83 7.95
C ARG A 234 -4.70 20.43 6.54
N LEU A 235 -5.59 19.95 5.69
CA LEU A 235 -5.79 20.49 4.35
C LEU A 235 -6.19 21.97 4.38
N ARG A 236 -7.12 22.36 5.28
CA ARG A 236 -7.49 23.78 5.46
C ARG A 236 -6.26 24.64 5.75
N ARG A 237 -5.42 24.21 6.70
CA ARG A 237 -4.19 24.93 7.06
C ARG A 237 -3.21 25.01 5.88
N VAL A 238 -3.08 23.96 5.09
CA VAL A 238 -2.19 23.93 3.92
C VAL A 238 -2.64 24.95 2.88
N ILE A 239 -3.93 24.94 2.52
CA ILE A 239 -4.51 25.79 1.48
C ILE A 239 -4.42 27.27 1.86
N PHE A 240 -4.72 27.61 3.12
CA PHE A 240 -4.61 28.98 3.63
C PHE A 240 -3.19 29.39 4.02
N SER A 241 -2.21 28.47 3.94
CA SER A 241 -0.81 28.80 4.16
C SER A 241 -0.11 29.12 2.83
N GLN A 242 0.83 30.07 2.86
CA GLN A 242 1.72 30.32 1.71
C GLN A 242 2.90 29.32 1.63
N LYS A 243 2.88 28.25 2.44
CA LYS A 243 4.00 27.30 2.50
C LYS A 243 3.79 26.13 1.54
N ARG A 244 4.88 25.74 0.87
CA ARG A 244 4.91 24.50 0.06
C ARG A 244 4.62 23.32 0.98
N SER A 245 3.66 22.48 0.58
CA SER A 245 3.25 21.29 1.32
C SER A 245 3.43 20.04 0.48
N TYR A 246 3.95 19.00 1.11
CA TYR A 246 4.25 17.72 0.49
C TYR A 246 3.38 16.63 1.13
N LEU A 247 2.89 15.71 0.31
CA LEU A 247 2.13 14.54 0.75
C LEU A 247 2.73 13.28 0.12
N LEU A 248 3.10 12.32 0.97
CA LEU A 248 3.44 10.97 0.54
C LEU A 248 2.14 10.16 0.43
N TRP A 249 1.86 9.65 -0.77
CA TRP A 249 0.73 8.77 -1.05
C TRP A 249 1.26 7.37 -1.36
N ILE A 250 0.84 6.37 -0.60
CA ILE A 250 1.18 4.97 -0.88
C ILE A 250 0.08 4.42 -1.77
N ALA A 251 0.46 3.93 -2.94
CA ALA A 251 -0.46 3.43 -3.94
C ALA A 251 -1.26 2.21 -3.44
N GLY A 252 -2.54 2.18 -3.79
CA GLY A 252 -3.37 1.00 -3.62
C GLY A 252 -3.16 -0.06 -4.70
N ARG A 253 -4.17 -0.90 -4.87
CA ARG A 253 -4.24 -1.98 -5.86
C ARG A 253 -4.84 -1.54 -7.20
N SER A 254 -4.77 -2.42 -8.19
CA SER A 254 -5.46 -2.24 -9.47
C SER A 254 -6.96 -1.96 -9.30
N GLY A 255 -7.47 -1.07 -10.15
CA GLY A 255 -8.81 -0.49 -10.04
C GLY A 255 -8.86 0.68 -9.05
N GLU A 256 -8.54 0.41 -7.79
CA GLU A 256 -8.48 1.42 -6.71
C GLU A 256 -7.51 2.56 -7.03
N PHE A 257 -6.34 2.22 -7.59
CA PHE A 257 -5.30 3.18 -7.96
C PHE A 257 -5.79 4.26 -8.95
N VAL A 258 -6.81 3.97 -9.76
CA VAL A 258 -7.40 5.00 -10.64
C VAL A 258 -8.15 6.07 -9.83
N PHE A 259 -8.75 5.71 -8.70
CA PHE A 259 -9.30 6.65 -7.74
C PHE A 259 -8.20 7.40 -6.99
N ASP A 260 -7.11 6.73 -6.61
CA ASP A 260 -5.93 7.39 -6.04
C ASP A 260 -5.45 8.52 -6.94
N LEU A 261 -5.30 8.27 -8.25
CA LEU A 261 -4.90 9.29 -9.21
C LEU A 261 -5.91 10.45 -9.32
N ALA A 262 -7.21 10.17 -9.21
CA ALA A 262 -8.24 11.22 -9.18
C ALA A 262 -8.14 12.08 -7.91
N ILE A 263 -7.87 11.46 -6.76
CA ILE A 263 -7.63 12.13 -5.47
C ILE A 263 -6.37 12.98 -5.54
N ILE A 264 -5.28 12.42 -6.03
CA ILE A 264 -3.99 13.11 -6.20
C ILE A 264 -4.15 14.35 -7.08
N ARG A 265 -4.92 14.26 -8.18
CA ARG A 265 -5.23 15.42 -9.02
C ARG A 265 -6.01 16.51 -8.30
N LEU A 266 -6.93 16.17 -7.39
CA LEU A 266 -7.59 17.16 -6.53
C LEU A 266 -6.59 17.83 -5.59
N LEU A 267 -5.74 17.05 -4.92
CA LEU A 267 -4.72 17.58 -4.02
C LEU A 267 -3.74 18.50 -4.77
N MET A 268 -3.33 18.14 -5.99
CA MET A 268 -2.50 18.98 -6.85
C MET A 268 -3.18 20.30 -7.22
N LYS A 269 -4.50 20.31 -7.45
CA LYS A 269 -5.26 21.54 -7.70
C LYS A 269 -5.27 22.46 -6.48
N LEU A 270 -5.23 21.88 -5.28
CA LEU A 270 -5.09 22.59 -4.01
C LEU A 270 -3.66 23.07 -3.72
N GLY A 271 -2.73 22.92 -4.67
CA GLY A 271 -1.34 23.37 -4.52
C GLY A 271 -0.42 22.39 -3.79
N ILE A 272 -0.89 21.18 -3.48
CA ILE A 272 -0.12 20.17 -2.78
C ILE A 272 0.76 19.42 -3.78
N LYS A 273 2.06 19.27 -3.45
CA LYS A 273 2.97 18.40 -4.20
C LYS A 273 2.88 16.99 -3.64
N VAL A 274 2.62 16.02 -4.51
CA VAL A 274 2.41 14.62 -4.14
C VAL A 274 3.60 13.77 -4.57
N ILE A 275 4.08 12.95 -3.64
CA ILE A 275 5.04 11.87 -3.88
C ILE A 275 4.23 10.58 -3.83
N LEU A 276 4.05 9.93 -4.97
CA LEU A 276 3.32 8.68 -5.12
C LEU A 276 4.30 7.50 -5.06
N ALA A 277 4.19 6.68 -4.02
CA ALA A 277 5.00 5.48 -3.85
C ALA A 277 4.24 4.25 -4.37
N VAL A 278 4.84 3.53 -5.33
CA VAL A 278 4.34 2.26 -5.88
C VAL A 278 5.32 1.13 -5.56
N LYS A 279 4.90 -0.13 -5.69
CA LYS A 279 5.83 -1.26 -5.47
C LYS A 279 6.97 -1.25 -6.47
N GLN A 280 8.16 -1.66 -6.02
CA GLN A 280 9.28 -1.89 -6.95
C GLN A 280 8.93 -3.02 -7.92
N ASP A 281 8.55 -4.15 -7.35
CA ASP A 281 8.35 -5.40 -8.05
C ASP A 281 6.88 -5.85 -7.98
N PHE A 282 6.56 -6.93 -8.69
CA PHE A 282 5.23 -7.50 -8.70
C PHE A 282 4.80 -7.96 -7.30
N TYR A 283 3.61 -7.51 -6.86
CA TYR A 283 2.96 -7.99 -5.65
C TYR A 283 1.45 -8.14 -5.87
N TYR A 284 1.04 -9.29 -6.38
CA TYR A 284 -0.36 -9.64 -6.66
C TYR A 284 -1.15 -8.54 -7.39
N ARG A 285 -2.01 -7.80 -6.67
CA ARG A 285 -2.88 -6.75 -7.20
C ARG A 285 -2.33 -5.35 -6.96
N GLU A 286 -1.29 -5.19 -6.15
CA GLU A 286 -0.69 -3.89 -5.91
C GLU A 286 -0.04 -3.35 -7.17
N ILE A 287 -0.08 -2.04 -7.32
CA ILE A 287 0.53 -1.36 -8.47
C ILE A 287 2.03 -1.34 -8.28
N SER A 288 2.74 -1.90 -9.27
CA SER A 288 4.20 -1.81 -9.34
C SER A 288 4.67 -0.74 -10.31
N PHE A 289 5.95 -0.41 -10.24
CA PHE A 289 6.59 0.52 -11.16
C PHE A 289 6.45 0.05 -12.62
N GLY A 290 6.51 -1.26 -12.86
CA GLY A 290 6.26 -1.83 -14.18
C GLY A 290 4.86 -1.54 -14.72
N ASP A 291 3.84 -1.51 -13.84
CA ASP A 291 2.48 -1.14 -14.25
C ASP A 291 2.34 0.33 -14.60
N VAL A 292 3.01 1.20 -13.86
CA VAL A 292 3.05 2.64 -14.16
C VAL A 292 3.64 2.92 -15.55
N LEU A 293 4.64 2.13 -15.95
CA LEU A 293 5.31 2.29 -17.25
C LEU A 293 4.51 1.73 -18.43
N GLU A 294 3.80 0.61 -18.22
CA GLU A 294 3.24 -0.17 -19.33
C GLU A 294 1.70 -0.17 -19.40
N ASP A 295 0.97 0.07 -18.30
CA ASP A 295 -0.50 0.14 -18.36
C ASP A 295 -0.94 1.43 -19.08
N PRO A 296 -1.68 1.33 -20.20
CA PRO A 296 -2.06 2.50 -20.99
C PRO A 296 -3.01 3.47 -20.24
N VAL A 297 -3.83 2.96 -19.33
CA VAL A 297 -4.71 3.79 -18.50
C VAL A 297 -3.87 4.62 -17.54
N LEU A 298 -2.87 4.00 -16.92
CA LEU A 298 -2.00 4.66 -15.96
C LEU A 298 -1.04 5.62 -16.65
N GLY A 299 -0.47 5.23 -17.79
CA GLY A 299 0.40 6.10 -18.59
C GLY A 299 -0.32 7.38 -19.04
N THR A 300 -1.58 7.28 -19.45
CA THR A 300 -2.41 8.46 -19.73
C THR A 300 -2.67 9.27 -18.47
N ALA A 301 -2.95 8.58 -17.36
CA ALA A 301 -3.33 9.26 -16.12
C ALA A 301 -2.18 9.98 -15.43
N LEU A 302 -0.96 9.48 -15.61
CA LEU A 302 0.31 9.99 -15.08
C LEU A 302 1.09 10.83 -16.09
N ALA A 303 0.47 11.20 -17.22
CA ALA A 303 1.10 12.06 -18.21
C ALA A 303 1.59 13.37 -17.56
N GLY A 304 2.88 13.63 -17.69
CA GLY A 304 3.55 14.79 -17.08
C GLY A 304 4.06 14.59 -15.65
N ALA A 305 3.89 13.41 -15.04
CA ALA A 305 4.51 13.09 -13.75
C ALA A 305 6.02 12.84 -13.91
N THR A 306 6.80 13.15 -12.87
CA THR A 306 8.23 12.83 -12.81
C THR A 306 8.38 11.41 -12.25
N LEU A 307 8.78 10.46 -13.09
CA LEU A 307 9.03 9.08 -12.69
C LEU A 307 10.50 8.92 -12.25
N ILE A 308 10.72 8.43 -11.04
CA ILE A 308 12.05 8.12 -10.50
C ILE A 308 12.20 6.60 -10.45
N SER A 309 12.94 6.05 -11.41
CA SER A 309 13.27 4.62 -11.47
C SER A 309 14.57 4.26 -10.74
N ASP A 310 15.37 5.26 -10.36
CA ASP A 310 16.68 5.07 -9.73
C ASP A 310 16.53 4.89 -8.21
N SER A 311 16.71 3.65 -7.74
CA SER A 311 16.68 3.29 -6.32
C SER A 311 17.86 3.87 -5.53
N ALA A 312 18.92 4.33 -6.21
CA ALA A 312 20.11 4.94 -5.60
C ALA A 312 20.11 6.47 -5.72
N ILE A 313 18.95 7.10 -5.94
CA ILE A 313 18.86 8.56 -6.07
C ILE A 313 19.47 9.28 -4.86
N THR A 314 20.39 10.20 -5.12
CA THR A 314 21.01 10.99 -4.06
C THR A 314 20.03 11.99 -3.46
N LYS A 315 20.18 12.29 -2.16
CA LYS A 315 19.37 13.31 -1.45
C LYS A 315 19.31 14.63 -2.21
N ASN A 316 20.44 15.10 -2.75
CA ASN A 316 20.50 16.38 -3.48
C ASN A 316 19.69 16.33 -4.77
N ARG A 317 19.74 15.21 -5.50
CA ARG A 317 18.95 15.03 -6.72
C ARG A 317 17.46 14.96 -6.40
N LEU A 318 17.07 14.22 -5.37
CA LEU A 318 15.67 14.16 -4.91
C LEU A 318 15.16 15.54 -4.49
N LEU A 319 15.94 16.31 -3.73
CA LEU A 319 15.58 17.68 -3.35
C LEU A 319 15.43 18.58 -4.58
N GLY A 320 16.31 18.46 -5.57
CA GLY A 320 16.19 19.15 -6.85
C GLY A 320 14.84 18.89 -7.52
N LEU A 321 14.46 17.62 -7.67
CA LEU A 321 13.17 17.22 -8.24
C LEU A 321 11.98 17.71 -7.39
N LEU A 322 12.12 17.76 -6.06
CA LEU A 322 11.11 18.31 -5.17
C LEU A 322 10.94 19.83 -5.30
N HIS A 323 11.95 20.54 -5.79
CA HIS A 323 11.89 21.98 -6.06
C HIS A 323 11.35 22.34 -7.45
N GLU A 324 11.36 21.40 -8.41
CA GLU A 324 10.75 21.58 -9.72
C GLU A 324 9.24 21.88 -9.65
N ASP A 325 8.72 22.54 -10.68
CA ASP A 325 7.31 22.94 -10.76
C ASP A 325 6.36 21.74 -10.91
N ASN A 326 6.88 20.55 -11.25
CA ASN A 326 6.07 19.35 -11.31
C ASN A 326 5.50 19.01 -9.91
N ARG A 327 4.19 18.81 -9.85
CA ARG A 327 3.46 18.54 -8.60
C ARG A 327 3.26 17.05 -8.32
N LEU A 328 3.62 16.17 -9.25
CA LEU A 328 3.52 14.73 -9.07
C LEU A 328 4.85 14.05 -9.36
N ILE A 329 5.39 13.40 -8.34
CA ILE A 329 6.58 12.57 -8.42
C ILE A 329 6.16 11.14 -8.12
N VAL A 330 6.55 10.18 -8.95
CA VAL A 330 6.30 8.75 -8.70
C VAL A 330 7.64 8.09 -8.35
N ILE A 331 7.66 7.39 -7.23
CA ILE A 331 8.81 6.65 -6.72
C ILE A 331 8.43 5.19 -6.51
N SER A 332 9.42 4.32 -6.58
CA SER A 332 9.31 3.01 -5.96
C SER A 332 9.40 3.13 -4.44
N ASP A 333 8.61 2.34 -3.72
CA ASP A 333 8.69 2.22 -2.26
C ASP A 333 9.88 1.37 -1.78
N GLY A 334 10.68 0.84 -2.71
CA GLY A 334 11.85 0.02 -2.43
C GLY A 334 11.53 -1.37 -1.90
N THR A 335 10.25 -1.76 -1.87
CA THR A 335 9.84 -3.10 -1.46
C THR A 335 9.73 -4.02 -2.67
N GLY A 336 10.60 -5.03 -2.69
CA GLY A 336 10.47 -6.28 -3.45
C GLY A 336 10.24 -7.46 -2.50
#